data_AF-A0A6P0LCH2-F1
#
_entry.id   AF-A0A6P0LCH2-F1
#
_cell.length_a   1.000
_cell.length_b   1.000
_cell.length_c   1.000
_cell.angle_alpha   90.00
_cell.angle_beta   90.00
_cell.angle_gamma   90.00
#
_symmetry.space_group_name_H-M   'P 1'
#
loop_
_entity.id
_entity.type
_entity.pdbx_description
1 polymer ?
#
loop_
_entity_poly.entity_id
_entity_poly.type
_entity_poly.pdbx_seq_one_letter_code
_entity_poly.pdbx_strand_id
1 'polypeptide(L)' 'IECFNCGALVEKNLAHRVHNCPNCGVKIDRDWNSGINILNRGLMAVGLPLNGCGKSIQDIEEQQVSFVNLRSPHHNL' A
#
# COMPACT_ATOMS: atom_id res chain seq x y z
N ILE A 1 -3.46 12.09 -4.44
CA ILE A 1 -2.88 10.98 -3.65
C ILE A 1 -1.47 10.71 -4.16
N GLU A 2 -0.48 10.79 -3.28
CA GLU A 2 0.93 10.51 -3.59
C GLU A 2 1.12 9.04 -4.00
N CYS A 3 1.88 8.79 -5.08
CA CYS A 3 2.27 7.45 -5.49
C CYS A 3 3.38 6.93 -4.59
N PHE A 4 3.17 5.78 -3.95
CA PHE A 4 4.18 5.22 -3.04
C PHE A 4 5.53 4.91 -3.71
N ASN A 5 5.51 4.62 -5.01
CA ASN A 5 6.69 4.20 -5.76
C ASN A 5 7.53 5.37 -6.28
N CYS A 6 6.90 6.46 -6.71
CA CYS A 6 7.60 7.56 -7.39
C CYS A 6 7.34 8.95 -6.80
N GLY A 7 6.52 9.07 -5.75
CA GLY A 7 6.19 10.35 -5.11
C GLY A 7 5.26 11.26 -5.92
N ALA A 8 4.92 10.93 -7.17
CA ALA A 8 4.04 11.76 -7.98
C ALA A 8 2.64 11.89 -7.37
N LEU A 9 2.10 13.10 -7.33
CA LEU A 9 0.74 13.36 -6.90
C LEU A 9 -0.24 13.01 -8.03
N VAL A 10 -1.16 12.08 -7.76
CA VAL A 10 -2.21 11.68 -8.69
C VAL A 10 -3.57 12.10 -8.14
N GLU A 11 -4.25 13.04 -8.82
CA GLU A 11 -5.59 13.49 -8.49
C GLU A 11 -6.64 12.40 -8.77
N LYS A 12 -7.60 12.20 -7.85
CA LYS A 12 -8.72 11.26 -8.01
C LYS A 12 -9.76 11.44 -6.89
N ASN A 13 -11.02 11.11 -7.19
CA ASN A 13 -12.12 11.14 -6.22
C ASN A 13 -12.16 9.90 -5.32
N LEU A 14 -12.91 9.95 -4.21
CA LEU A 14 -13.10 8.83 -3.29
C LEU A 14 -13.77 7.60 -3.93
N ALA A 15 -14.50 7.78 -5.03
CA ALA A 15 -15.07 6.67 -5.80
C ALA A 15 -14.02 5.91 -6.64
N HIS A 16 -12.87 6.52 -6.94
CA HIS A 16 -11.81 5.87 -7.72
C HIS A 16 -10.99 4.95 -6.81
N ARG A 17 -11.32 3.65 -6.82
CA ARG A 17 -10.72 2.63 -5.94
C ARG A 17 -9.35 2.13 -6.41
N VAL A 18 -8.97 2.38 -7.67
CA VAL A 18 -7.68 1.96 -8.22
C VAL A 18 -6.71 3.16 -8.32
N HIS A 19 -5.53 3.01 -7.75
CA HIS A 19 -4.39 3.88 -8.01
C HIS A 19 -3.68 3.44 -9.28
N ASN A 20 -3.91 4.16 -10.38
CA ASN A 20 -3.09 4.10 -11.59
C ASN A 20 -2.17 5.34 -11.64
N CYS A 21 -0.85 5.15 -11.61
CA CYS A 21 0.12 6.24 -11.66
C CYS A 21 0.59 6.47 -13.11
N PRO A 22 0.35 7.65 -13.71
CA PRO A 22 0.80 7.93 -15.06
C PRO A 22 2.32 8.12 -15.17
N ASN A 23 2.99 8.41 -14.05
CA ASN A 23 4.43 8.69 -14.03
C ASN A 23 5.29 7.40 -14.01
N CYS A 24 4.87 6.39 -13.26
CA CYS A 24 5.67 5.16 -13.08
C CYS A 24 4.92 3.86 -13.44
N GLY A 25 3.67 3.95 -13.90
CA GLY A 25 2.89 2.81 -14.37
C GLY A 25 2.31 1.89 -13.28
N VAL A 26 2.52 2.19 -12.00
CA VAL A 26 1.97 1.41 -10.88
C VAL A 26 0.44 1.40 -10.93
N LYS A 27 -0.14 0.19 -10.84
CA LYS A 27 -1.59 -0.03 -10.82
C LYS A 27 -1.98 -0.96 -9.68
N ILE A 28 -2.46 -0.40 -8.57
CA ILE A 28 -2.85 -1.13 -7.35
C ILE A 28 -4.12 -0.52 -6.72
N ASP A 29 -4.68 -1.15 -5.68
CA ASP A 29 -5.76 -0.52 -4.90
C ASP A 29 -5.29 0.81 -4.26
N ARG A 30 -6.19 1.79 -4.24
CA ARG A 30 -5.91 3.14 -3.74
C ARG A 30 -5.63 3.15 -2.23
N ASP A 31 -6.37 2.36 -1.47
CA ASP A 31 -6.21 2.29 -0.02
C ASP A 31 -4.91 1.54 0.29
N TRP A 32 -4.54 0.52 -0.51
CA TRP A 32 -3.22 -0.12 -0.42
C TRP A 32 -2.07 0.88 -0.68
N ASN A 33 -2.14 1.67 -1.77
CA ASN A 33 -1.15 2.74 -2.04
C ASN A 33 -1.04 3.71 -0.85
N SER A 34 -2.16 4.10 -0.27
CA SER A 34 -2.20 5.01 0.88
C SER A 34 -1.61 4.36 2.13
N GLY A 35 -1.86 3.08 2.35
CA GLY A 35 -1.29 2.29 3.45
C GLY A 35 0.24 2.25 3.40
N ILE A 36 0.81 2.03 2.22
CA ILE A 36 2.27 2.06 2.03
C ILE A 36 2.83 3.46 2.35
N ASN A 37 2.18 4.53 1.88
CA ASN A 37 2.60 5.90 2.20
C ASN A 37 2.57 6.16 3.72
N ILE A 38 1.53 5.70 4.42
CA ILE A 38 1.41 5.86 5.88
C ILE A 38 2.54 5.09 6.59
N LEU A 39 2.78 3.83 6.18
CA LEU A 39 3.87 3.01 6.72
C LEU A 39 5.22 3.71 6.54
N ASN A 40 5.54 4.17 5.33
CA ASN A 40 6.79 4.85 5.02
C ASN A 40 6.97 6.11 5.88
N ARG A 41 5.94 6.95 5.98
CA ARG A 41 5.97 8.16 6.82
C ARG A 41 6.14 7.83 8.30
N GLY A 42 5.45 6.80 8.79
CA GLY A 42 5.57 6.33 10.17
C GLY A 42 6.99 5.89 10.50
N LEU A 43 7.61 5.11 9.62
CA LEU A 43 8.98 4.62 9.79
C LEU A 43 10.01 5.75 9.73
N MET A 44 9.86 6.69 8.78
CA MET A 44 10.70 7.88 8.72
C MET A 44 10.57 8.75 9.98
N ALA A 45 9.36 8.90 10.53
CA ALA A 45 9.13 9.70 11.73
C ALA A 45 9.81 9.12 12.99
N VAL A 46 9.96 7.80 13.07
CA VAL A 46 10.66 7.13 14.19
C VAL A 46 12.15 6.90 13.93
N GLY A 47 12.70 7.44 12.83
CA GLY A 47 14.11 7.29 12.48
C GLY A 47 14.50 5.89 12.01
N LEU A 48 13.52 5.07 11.59
CA LEU A 48 13.77 3.76 11.01
C LEU A 48 13.81 3.92 9.47
N PRO A 49 14.98 3.81 8.82
CA PRO A 49 14.99 3.54 7.39
C PRO A 49 14.31 2.18 7.15
N LEU A 50 13.79 1.92 5.94
CA LEU A 50 13.36 0.58 5.54
C LEU A 50 14.58 -0.35 5.44
N ASN A 51 15.16 -0.66 6.58
CA ASN A 51 16.18 -1.65 6.82
C ASN A 51 15.67 -2.47 8.02
N GLY A 52 14.43 -2.94 7.94
CA GLY A 52 13.93 -3.96 8.87
C GLY A 52 14.82 -5.19 8.71
N CYS A 53 15.79 -5.35 9.61
CA CYS A 53 16.79 -6.40 9.66
C CYS A 53 17.30 -6.91 8.29
N GLY A 54 18.21 -6.16 7.66
CA GLY A 54 19.26 -6.75 6.82
C GLY A 54 18.89 -7.57 5.57
N LYS A 55 17.70 -7.41 4.97
CA LYS A 55 17.38 -8.08 3.70
C LYS A 55 17.77 -7.24 2.49
N SER A 56 18.51 -7.85 1.57
CA SER A 56 18.93 -7.22 0.31
C SER A 56 17.84 -7.38 -0.76
N ILE A 57 17.94 -6.65 -1.88
CA ILE A 57 16.98 -6.66 -3.01
C ILE A 57 16.65 -8.07 -3.56
N GLN A 58 17.40 -9.10 -3.16
CA GLN A 58 17.22 -10.49 -3.57
C GLN A 58 16.16 -11.26 -2.75
N ASP A 59 15.65 -10.70 -1.65
CA ASP A 59 14.77 -11.40 -0.69
C ASP A 59 13.29 -10.95 -0.79
N ILE A 60 12.75 -10.84 -2.01
CA ILE A 60 11.31 -10.62 -2.19
C ILE A 60 10.57 -11.90 -1.77
N GLU A 61 10.23 -12.03 -0.49
CA GLU A 61 9.20 -12.97 -0.04
C GLU A 61 7.83 -12.33 -0.27
N GLU A 62 6.96 -13.03 -1.01
CA GLU A 62 5.59 -12.61 -1.27
C GLU A 62 4.92 -12.20 0.04
N GLN A 63 4.38 -10.97 0.08
CA GLN A 63 3.60 -10.52 1.23
C GLN A 63 2.47 -11.52 1.48
N GLN A 64 2.57 -12.24 2.60
CA GLN A 64 1.48 -13.08 3.10
C GLN A 64 0.36 -12.16 3.60
N VAL A 65 -0.50 -11.74 2.68
CA VAL A 65 -1.80 -11.18 3.02
C VAL A 65 -2.66 -12.30 3.59
N SER A 66 -2.84 -12.31 4.90
CA SER A 66 -3.89 -13.10 5.52
C SER A 66 -5.23 -12.47 5.12
N PHE A 67 -5.96 -13.14 4.24
CA PHE A 67 -7.36 -12.79 4.00
C PHE A 67 -8.13 -13.08 5.28
N VAL A 68 -8.40 -12.05 6.08
CA VAL A 68 -9.41 -12.16 7.14
C VAL A 68 -10.74 -12.35 6.41
N ASN A 69 -11.34 -13.53 6.55
CA ASN A 69 -12.66 -13.80 6.00
C ASN A 69 -13.70 -13.04 6.82
N LEU A 70 -14.06 -11.83 6.39
CA LEU A 70 -15.08 -10.99 7.03
C LEU A 70 -16.51 -11.51 6.80
N ARG A 71 -16.72 -12.82 6.61
CA ARG A 71 -18.07 -13.38 6.52
C ARG A 71 -18.82 -13.10 7.83
N SER A 72 -19.61 -12.03 7.81
CA SER A 72 -20.59 -11.71 8.82
C SER A 72 -21.59 -12.86 8.90
N PRO A 73 -21.85 -13.45 10.08
CA PRO A 73 -22.81 -14.54 10.23
C PRO A 73 -24.29 -14.11 10.04
N HIS A 74 -24.55 -12.82 9.81
CA HIS A 74 -25.90 -12.28 9.62
C HIS A 74 -26.20 -11.93 8.15
N HIS A 75 -26.26 -12.95 7.29
CA HIS A 75 -27.09 -12.90 6.08
C HIS A 75 -27.79 -14.25 5.92
N ASN A 76 -28.88 -14.40 6.66
CA ASN A 76 -30.04 -15.18 6.26
C ASN A 76 -31.24 -14.31 6.59
N LEU A 77 -31.68 -13.53 5.59
CA LEU A 77 -33.03 -13.07 5.31
C LEU A 77 -33.02 -12.41 3.93
#